data_AF-A0A8A4V4U9-F1
#
_entry.id   AF-A0A8A4V4U9-F1
#
_cell.length_a   1.000
_cell.length_b   1.000
_cell.length_c   1.000
_cell.angle_alpha   90.00
_cell.angle_beta   90.00
_cell.angle_gamma   90.00
#
_symmetry.space_group_name_H-M   'P 1'
#
loop_
_entity.id
_entity.type
_entity.pdbx_description
1 polymer ?
#
loop_
_entity_poly.entity_id
_entity_poly.type
_entity_poly.pdbx_seq_one_letter_code
_entity_poly.pdbx_strand_id
1 'polypeptide(L)'
;MQGTYECVKVIGTFHRYGVQQSVDSNGTFYYRPVVYMKDCKDLNNIDLKMPEYLLFNLTKGFKSLGILNPGIKLKINCRRYLKEERNAGYGYPTNIVIANDRPDFPDDPNVLAGMIMVKNQGNPEAEKDPINTDLIQIYKNWLANKE
;
A
#
# COMPACT_ATOMS: atom_id res chain seq x y z
N MET A 1 7.33 31.82 -5.40
CA MET A 1 6.51 31.17 -6.45
C MET A 1 6.07 29.82 -5.93
N GLN A 2 4.75 29.64 -5.75
CA GLN A 2 4.15 28.38 -5.35
C GLN A 2 4.29 27.43 -6.55
N GLY A 3 5.25 26.50 -6.51
CA GLY A 3 5.41 25.54 -7.59
C GLY A 3 4.07 24.83 -7.84
N THR A 4 3.65 24.75 -9.10
CA THR A 4 2.42 24.04 -9.49
C THR A 4 2.64 22.55 -9.24
N TYR A 5 2.20 22.11 -8.06
CA TYR A 5 2.08 20.70 -7.73
C TYR A 5 0.60 20.34 -7.64
N GLU A 6 0.31 19.09 -7.94
CA GLU A 6 -0.98 18.48 -7.64
C GLU A 6 -0.82 17.47 -6.51
N CYS A 7 -1.86 17.35 -5.69
CA CYS A 7 -1.94 16.31 -4.68
C CYS A 7 -2.51 15.05 -5.32
N VAL A 8 -1.72 13.99 -5.34
CA VAL A 8 -2.09 12.69 -5.92
C VAL A 8 -2.08 11.61 -4.85
N LYS A 9 -2.82 10.54 -5.11
CA LYS A 9 -2.78 9.34 -4.29
C LYS A 9 -2.13 8.23 -5.09
N VAL A 10 -0.99 7.73 -4.63
CA VAL A 10 -0.23 6.68 -5.28
C VAL A 10 -0.44 5.36 -4.55
N ILE A 11 -0.65 4.28 -5.29
CA ILE A 11 -0.45 2.91 -4.80
C ILE A 11 0.79 2.33 -5.49
N GLY A 12 1.62 1.60 -4.75
CA GLY A 12 2.76 0.91 -5.33
C GLY A 12 3.34 -0.13 -4.38
N THR A 13 4.37 -0.83 -4.82
CA THR A 13 5.01 -1.90 -4.06
C THR A 13 6.30 -1.38 -3.45
N PHE A 14 6.45 -1.51 -2.13
CA PHE A 14 7.70 -1.26 -1.44
C PHE A 14 8.79 -2.17 -2.01
N HIS A 15 9.90 -1.56 -2.45
CA HIS A 15 11.03 -2.28 -3.00
C HIS A 15 12.17 -2.38 -1.99
N ARG A 16 12.67 -1.25 -1.50
CA ARG A 16 13.76 -1.17 -0.51
C ARG A 16 13.91 0.24 0.09
N TYR A 17 14.67 0.33 1.17
CA TYR A 17 15.24 1.59 1.64
C TYR A 17 16.49 1.97 0.83
N GLY A 18 16.88 3.23 0.87
CA GLY A 18 18.18 3.68 0.36
C GLY A 18 18.53 5.09 0.82
N VAL A 19 19.56 5.66 0.19
CA VAL A 19 20.11 6.97 0.53
C VAL A 19 20.33 7.76 -0.76
N GLN A 20 19.87 9.01 -0.79
CA GLN A 20 20.21 9.96 -1.85
C GLN A 20 21.22 10.97 -1.34
N GLN A 21 22.24 11.25 -2.13
CA GLN A 21 23.17 12.34 -1.90
C GLN A 21 22.62 13.62 -2.55
N SER A 22 22.86 14.75 -1.90
CA SER A 22 22.52 16.07 -2.44
C SER A 22 23.57 17.07 -1.97
N VAL A 23 23.66 18.20 -2.66
CA VAL A 23 24.62 19.27 -2.37
C VAL A 23 23.82 20.54 -2.08
N ASP A 24 24.14 21.23 -1.00
CA ASP A 24 23.54 22.52 -0.70
C ASP A 24 24.20 23.65 -1.54
N SER A 25 23.70 24.88 -1.39
CA SER A 25 24.23 26.05 -2.11
C SER A 25 25.68 26.39 -1.75
N ASN A 26 26.19 25.85 -0.64
CA ASN A 26 27.54 26.09 -0.14
C ASN A 26 28.52 24.98 -0.55
N GLY A 27 28.07 23.99 -1.33
CA GLY A 27 28.90 22.85 -1.75
C GLY A 27 28.98 21.73 -0.71
N THR A 28 28.20 21.79 0.37
CA THR A 28 28.21 20.75 1.42
C THR A 28 27.36 19.56 0.97
N PHE A 29 27.95 18.37 1.03
CA PHE A 29 27.24 17.12 0.79
C PHE A 29 26.37 16.76 1.98
N TYR A 30 25.11 16.39 1.70
CA TYR A 30 24.23 15.77 2.67
C TYR A 30 23.57 14.51 2.10
N TYR A 31 23.24 13.60 3.00
CA TYR A 31 22.65 12.31 2.67
C TYR A 31 21.24 12.25 3.26
N ARG A 32 20.26 11.92 2.41
CA ARG A 32 18.85 11.80 2.81
C ARG A 32 18.37 10.35 2.69
N PRO A 33 17.79 9.76 3.75
CA PRO A 33 17.19 8.44 3.65
C PRO A 33 15.91 8.48 2.81
N VAL A 34 15.74 7.51 1.93
CA VAL A 34 14.61 7.40 1.01
C VAL A 34 14.02 5.98 0.99
N VAL A 35 12.78 5.89 0.54
CA VAL A 35 12.04 4.66 0.24
C VAL A 35 11.85 4.59 -1.27
N TYR A 36 12.22 3.45 -1.85
CA TYR A 36 11.96 3.12 -3.24
C TYR A 36 10.66 2.32 -3.33
N MET A 37 9.72 2.84 -4.12
CA MET A 37 8.53 2.11 -4.54
C MET A 37 8.58 1.85 -6.04
N LYS A 38 8.12 0.67 -6.44
CA LYS A 38 7.98 0.27 -7.85
C LYS A 38 6.54 -0.09 -8.16
N ASP A 39 6.25 -0.37 -9.42
CA ASP A 39 4.91 -0.76 -9.90
C ASP A 39 3.85 0.27 -9.47
N CYS A 40 4.23 1.54 -9.45
CA CYS A 40 3.41 2.62 -8.92
C CYS A 40 2.30 2.99 -9.92
N LYS A 41 1.12 3.31 -9.39
CA LYS A 41 -0.02 3.84 -10.12
C LYS A 41 -0.55 5.08 -9.41
N ASP A 42 -0.89 6.10 -10.18
CA ASP A 42 -1.69 7.21 -9.69
C ASP A 42 -3.16 6.76 -9.63
N LEU A 43 -3.75 6.78 -8.44
CA LEU A 43 -5.14 6.41 -8.23
C LEU A 43 -6.13 7.48 -8.72
N ASN A 44 -5.67 8.71 -8.94
CA ASN A 44 -6.49 9.77 -9.53
C ASN A 44 -6.48 9.69 -11.07
N ASN A 45 -5.46 9.07 -11.67
CA ASN A 45 -5.36 8.86 -13.11
C ASN A 45 -4.57 7.56 -13.40
N ILE A 46 -5.28 6.44 -13.50
CA ILE A 46 -4.68 5.11 -13.63
C ILE A 46 -3.93 4.89 -14.95
N ASP A 47 -4.26 5.68 -15.98
CA ASP A 47 -3.64 5.61 -17.31
C ASP A 47 -2.33 6.41 -17.37
N LEU A 48 -2.03 7.21 -16.34
CA LEU A 48 -0.78 7.94 -16.25
C LEU A 48 0.40 6.96 -16.14
N LYS A 49 1.28 6.99 -17.16
CA LYS A 49 2.51 6.21 -17.14
C LYS A 49 3.47 6.76 -16.07
N MET A 50 3.66 5.99 -15.02
CA MET A 50 4.58 6.30 -13.93
C MET A 50 6.02 5.85 -14.26
N PRO A 51 7.05 6.52 -13.73
CA PRO A 51 8.42 6.00 -13.74
C PRO A 51 8.51 4.62 -13.08
N GLU A 52 9.55 3.84 -13.46
CA GLU A 52 9.80 2.51 -12.88
C GLU A 52 9.91 2.55 -11.35
N TYR A 53 10.60 3.57 -10.83
CA TYR A 53 10.72 3.83 -9.40
C TYR A 53 10.23 5.22 -9.03
N LEU A 54 9.45 5.29 -7.95
CA LEU A 54 9.21 6.51 -7.21
C LEU A 54 10.03 6.51 -5.93
N LEU A 55 10.66 7.64 -5.65
CA LEU A 55 11.52 7.83 -4.48
C LEU A 55 10.82 8.79 -3.53
N PHE A 56 10.67 8.36 -2.29
CA PHE A 56 10.05 9.16 -1.23
C PHE A 56 11.03 9.35 -0.09
N ASN A 57 11.06 10.54 0.52
CA ASN A 57 11.82 10.72 1.76
C ASN A 57 11.29 9.81 2.86
N LEU A 58 12.19 9.24 3.67
CA LEU A 58 11.80 8.46 4.84
C LEU A 58 11.22 9.38 5.93
N THR A 59 9.90 9.40 6.07
CA THR A 59 9.18 10.23 7.07
C THR A 59 8.77 9.43 8.31
N LYS A 60 8.23 10.11 9.34
CA LYS A 60 7.64 9.48 10.52
C LYS A 60 6.57 8.43 10.14
N GLY A 61 5.78 8.68 9.10
CA GLY A 61 4.75 7.76 8.62
C GLY A 61 5.32 6.42 8.12
N PHE A 62 6.44 6.44 7.40
CA PHE A 62 7.15 5.19 7.06
C PHE A 62 7.72 4.50 8.31
N LYS A 63 8.33 5.27 9.22
CA LYS A 63 8.90 4.71 10.47
C LYS A 63 7.85 4.02 11.34
N SER A 64 6.63 4.56 11.41
CA SER A 64 5.54 3.97 12.19
C SER A 64 5.02 2.65 11.64
N LEU A 65 5.33 2.31 10.38
CA LEU A 65 4.98 1.00 9.79
C LEU A 65 5.98 -0.10 10.18
N GLY A 66 7.07 0.23 10.89
CA GLY A 66 8.14 -0.70 11.20
C GLY A 66 9.08 -0.94 10.01
N ILE A 67 9.83 -2.04 10.07
CA ILE A 67 10.72 -2.48 8.98
C ILE A 67 9.85 -3.16 7.92
N LEU A 68 9.80 -2.56 6.73
CA LEU A 68 9.04 -3.10 5.61
C LEU A 68 9.87 -4.15 4.85
N ASN A 69 9.22 -5.25 4.49
CA ASN A 69 9.76 -6.24 3.57
C ASN A 69 9.42 -5.88 2.12
N PRO A 70 10.34 -6.13 1.16
CA PRO A 70 10.05 -6.00 -0.26
C PRO A 70 8.75 -6.74 -0.64
N GLY A 71 7.91 -6.13 -1.46
CA GLY A 71 6.62 -6.70 -1.88
C GLY A 71 5.39 -6.16 -1.14
N ILE A 72 5.57 -5.46 -0.02
CA ILE A 72 4.45 -4.82 0.68
C ILE A 72 3.85 -3.71 -0.18
N LYS A 73 2.55 -3.79 -0.50
CA LYS A 73 1.85 -2.69 -1.17
C LYS A 73 1.57 -1.56 -0.20
N LEU A 74 1.77 -0.32 -0.66
CA LEU A 74 1.56 0.89 0.12
C LEU A 74 0.65 1.85 -0.66
N LYS A 75 -0.27 2.52 0.05
CA LYS A 75 -1.02 3.67 -0.44
C LYS A 75 -0.47 4.92 0.23
N ILE A 76 -0.21 5.96 -0.55
CA ILE A 76 0.44 7.20 -0.11
C ILE A 76 -0.25 8.40 -0.76
N ASN A 77 -0.48 9.46 0.00
CA ASN A 77 -0.77 10.78 -0.56
C ASN A 77 0.54 11.54 -0.76
N CYS A 78 0.78 12.10 -1.94
CA CYS A 78 2.00 12.85 -2.22
C CYS A 78 1.74 14.02 -3.18
N ARG A 79 2.76 14.87 -3.34
CA ARG A 79 2.78 15.94 -4.34
C ARG A 79 3.45 15.44 -5.59
N ARG A 80 2.81 15.64 -6.75
CA ARG A 80 3.43 15.52 -8.07
C ARG A 80 3.71 16.92 -8.60
N TYR A 81 4.98 17.18 -8.94
CA TYR A 81 5.42 18.48 -9.45
C TYR A 81 5.31 18.53 -10.97
N LEU A 82 4.60 19.54 -11.49
CA LEU A 82 4.17 19.61 -12.89
C LEU A 82 5.07 20.48 -13.80
N LYS A 83 6.06 21.22 -13.27
CA LYS A 83 6.87 22.13 -14.08
C LYS A 83 8.38 22.11 -13.79
N GLU A 84 9.11 22.13 -14.91
CA GLU A 84 10.56 22.18 -15.14
C GLU A 84 11.30 20.85 -14.89
N GLU A 85 12.06 20.38 -15.90
CA GLU A 85 12.80 19.10 -15.91
C GLU A 85 13.66 18.86 -14.66
N ARG A 86 14.05 19.93 -13.95
CA ARG A 86 14.80 19.86 -12.70
C ARG A 86 13.96 19.49 -11.47
N ASN A 87 12.65 19.73 -11.51
CA ASN A 87 11.72 19.53 -10.39
C ASN A 87 10.60 18.52 -10.71
N ALA A 88 10.58 17.93 -11.90
CA ALA A 88 9.66 16.84 -12.22
C ALA A 88 9.88 15.66 -11.26
N GLY A 89 8.85 15.29 -10.50
CA GLY A 89 8.98 14.22 -9.52
C GLY A 89 7.87 14.18 -8.48
N TYR A 90 8.05 13.28 -7.51
CA TYR A 90 7.12 13.02 -6.42
C TYR A 90 7.78 13.40 -5.10
N GLY A 91 7.02 14.05 -4.22
CA GLY A 91 7.55 14.50 -2.93
C GLY A 91 6.48 14.61 -1.85
N TYR A 92 6.93 14.94 -0.64
CA TYR A 92 6.07 15.19 0.53
C TYR A 92 5.05 14.06 0.79
N PRO A 93 5.52 12.81 1.02
CA PRO A 93 4.63 11.69 1.29
C PRO A 93 3.90 11.87 2.64
N THR A 94 2.60 11.65 2.64
CA THR A 94 1.67 11.74 3.77
C THR A 94 0.66 10.60 3.71
N ASN A 95 -0.05 10.33 4.80
CA ASN A 95 -1.06 9.26 4.89
C ASN A 95 -0.57 7.91 4.34
N ILE A 96 0.65 7.55 4.70
CA ILE A 96 1.30 6.32 4.26
C ILE A 96 0.66 5.15 5.02
N VAL A 97 0.02 4.25 4.30
CA VAL A 97 -0.62 3.07 4.88
C VAL A 97 -0.23 1.83 4.08
N ILE A 98 -0.14 0.69 4.77
CA ILE A 98 -0.07 -0.60 4.10
C ILE A 98 -1.40 -0.80 3.36
N ALA A 99 -1.31 -0.96 2.05
CA ALA A 99 -2.46 -1.32 1.24
C ALA A 99 -2.79 -2.76 1.59
N ASN A 100 -3.83 -2.94 2.38
CA ASN A 100 -4.33 -4.25 2.70
C ASN A 100 -5.06 -4.78 1.47
N ASP A 101 -4.44 -5.74 0.78
CA ASP A 101 -5.15 -6.72 -0.05
C ASP A 101 -5.75 -7.81 0.86
N ARG A 102 -6.26 -7.43 2.04
CA ARG A 102 -6.84 -8.40 2.95
C ARG A 102 -8.12 -8.91 2.27
N PRO A 103 -8.35 -10.22 2.21
CA PRO A 103 -9.66 -10.72 1.81
C PRO A 103 -10.70 -10.05 2.70
N ASP A 104 -11.75 -9.53 2.08
CA ASP A 104 -12.83 -8.86 2.81
C ASP A 104 -13.30 -9.76 3.94
N PHE A 105 -13.32 -9.22 5.14
CA PHE A 105 -14.01 -9.83 6.25
C PHE A 105 -15.50 -9.59 6.01
N PRO A 106 -16.34 -10.65 5.89
CA PRO A 106 -17.76 -10.43 5.70
C PRO A 106 -18.35 -9.63 6.85
N ASP A 107 -19.10 -8.56 6.54
CA ASP A 107 -19.84 -7.79 7.55
C ASP A 107 -21.03 -8.57 8.10
N ASP A 108 -21.58 -9.50 7.31
CA ASP A 108 -22.67 -10.39 7.73
C ASP A 108 -22.13 -11.47 8.70
N PRO A 109 -22.66 -11.56 9.94
CA PRO A 109 -22.18 -12.51 10.93
C PRO A 109 -22.30 -13.98 10.52
N ASN A 110 -23.31 -14.35 9.71
CA ASN A 110 -23.50 -15.71 9.24
C ASN A 110 -22.50 -16.07 8.13
N VAL A 111 -22.24 -15.14 7.21
CA VAL A 111 -21.19 -15.29 6.20
C VAL A 111 -19.82 -15.40 6.87
N LEU A 112 -19.56 -14.58 7.89
CA LEU A 112 -18.33 -14.60 8.65
C LEU A 112 -18.13 -15.94 9.40
N ALA A 113 -19.15 -16.42 10.09
CA ALA A 113 -19.10 -17.72 10.76
C ALA A 113 -18.83 -18.85 9.75
N GLY A 114 -19.48 -18.83 8.59
CA GLY A 114 -19.21 -19.76 7.49
C GLY A 114 -17.77 -19.69 6.97
N MET A 115 -17.21 -18.48 6.82
CA MET A 115 -15.82 -18.29 6.43
C MET A 115 -14.85 -18.93 7.42
N ILE A 116 -15.06 -18.70 8.72
CA ILE A 116 -14.20 -19.26 9.78
C ILE A 116 -14.28 -20.79 9.79
N MET A 117 -15.48 -21.36 9.68
CA MET A 117 -15.67 -22.82 9.63
C MET A 117 -14.94 -23.44 8.44
N VAL A 118 -15.01 -22.83 7.25
CA VAL A 118 -14.26 -23.31 6.07
C VAL A 118 -12.75 -23.19 6.28
N LYS A 119 -12.28 -22.08 6.88
CA LYS A 119 -10.84 -21.87 7.15
C LYS A 119 -10.26 -22.89 8.15
N ASN A 120 -11.08 -23.37 9.08
CA ASN A 120 -10.67 -24.35 10.09
C ASN A 120 -10.75 -25.81 9.62
N GLN A 121 -11.25 -26.09 8.40
CA GLN A 121 -11.29 -27.46 7.87
C GLN A 121 -9.88 -28.04 7.76
N GLY A 122 -9.66 -29.18 8.44
CA GLY A 122 -8.36 -29.85 8.47
C GLY A 122 -7.36 -29.28 9.49
N ASN A 123 -7.78 -28.34 10.34
CA ASN A 123 -6.99 -27.91 11.51
C ASN A 123 -7.29 -28.83 12.71
N PRO A 124 -6.33 -29.63 13.20
CA PRO A 124 -6.53 -30.53 14.35
C PRO A 124 -6.98 -29.82 15.63
N GLU A 125 -6.58 -28.56 15.82
CA GLU A 125 -6.96 -27.77 17.00
C GLU A 125 -8.43 -27.32 16.95
N ALA A 126 -9.04 -27.33 15.77
CA ALA A 126 -10.42 -26.89 15.53
C ALA A 126 -11.40 -28.04 15.28
N GLU A 127 -10.97 -29.31 15.40
CA GLU A 127 -11.82 -30.48 15.14
C GLU A 127 -13.06 -30.55 16.06
N LYS A 128 -12.99 -29.93 17.24
CA LYS A 128 -14.10 -29.87 18.21
C LYS A 128 -14.99 -28.65 18.03
N ASP A 129 -14.65 -27.73 17.14
CA ASP A 129 -15.45 -26.54 16.90
C ASP A 129 -16.80 -26.94 16.29
N PRO A 130 -17.90 -26.25 16.63
CA PRO A 130 -19.20 -26.53 16.03
C PRO A 130 -19.16 -26.25 14.52
N ILE A 131 -19.63 -27.22 13.73
CA ILE A 131 -19.76 -27.09 12.28
C ILE A 131 -21.25 -26.95 11.93
N ASN A 132 -21.59 -25.91 11.18
CA ASN A 132 -22.91 -25.71 10.61
C ASN A 132 -22.79 -25.61 9.07
N THR A 133 -23.36 -26.60 8.37
CA THR A 133 -23.30 -26.71 6.91
C THR A 133 -24.05 -25.58 6.20
N ASP A 134 -25.10 -25.03 6.81
CA ASP A 134 -25.87 -23.93 6.22
C ASP A 134 -25.04 -22.64 6.20
N LEU A 135 -24.31 -22.35 7.28
CA LEU A 135 -23.40 -21.19 7.36
C LEU A 135 -22.25 -21.33 6.34
N ILE A 136 -21.70 -22.53 6.17
CA ILE A 136 -20.71 -22.82 5.13
C ILE A 136 -21.28 -22.53 3.73
N GLN A 137 -22.52 -22.95 3.46
CA GLN A 137 -23.16 -22.71 2.16
C GLN A 137 -23.46 -21.23 1.93
N ILE A 138 -23.92 -20.51 2.96
CA ILE A 138 -24.10 -19.05 2.94
C ILE A 138 -22.78 -18.35 2.54
N TYR A 139 -21.65 -18.77 3.14
CA TYR A 139 -20.33 -18.24 2.77
C TYR A 139 -19.93 -18.56 1.32
N LYS A 140 -20.14 -19.80 0.86
CA LYS A 140 -19.84 -20.19 -0.54
C LYS A 140 -20.65 -19.38 -1.54
N ASN A 141 -21.93 -19.14 -1.26
CA ASN A 141 -22.80 -18.32 -2.10
C ASN A 141 -22.35 -16.86 -2.10
N TRP A 142 -21.93 -16.33 -0.94
CA TRP A 142 -21.37 -14.98 -0.84
C TRP A 142 -20.08 -14.82 -1.67
N LEU A 143 -19.19 -15.81 -1.68
CA LEU A 143 -18.00 -15.81 -2.53
C LEU A 143 -18.37 -15.79 -4.02
N ALA A 144 -19.33 -16.61 -4.44
CA ALA A 144 -19.74 -16.71 -5.84
C ALA A 144 -20.38 -15.42 -6.38
N ASN A 145 -20.95 -14.58 -5.51
CA ASN A 145 -21.56 -13.30 -5.88
C ASN A 145 -20.58 -12.11 -5.88
N LYS A 146 -19.28 -12.35 -5.62
CA LYS A 146 -18.22 -11.33 -5.66
C LYS A 146 -17.44 -11.29 -6.97
N GLU A 147 -17.64 -12.25 -7.87
CA GLU A 147 -17.11 -12.28 -9.24
C GLU A 147 -18.11 -11.66 -10.22
#